data_AF-A0A6P1DFW3-F1
#
_entry.id   AF-A0A6P1DFW3-F1
#
_cell.length_a   1.000
_cell.length_b   1.000
_cell.length_c   1.000
_cell.angle_alpha   90.00
_cell.angle_beta   90.00
_cell.angle_gamma   90.00
#
_symmetry.space_group_name_H-M   'P 1'
#
loop_
_entity.id
_entity.type
_entity.pdbx_description
1 polymer ?
#
loop_
_entity_poly.entity_id
_entity_poly.type
_entity_poly.pdbx_seq_one_letter_code
_entity_poly.pdbx_strand_id
1 'polypeptide(L)' 'AIKMIAMIAAVLCTLIALAALARLDTSDGRGHRRFLPSHWWRFTLADGAVLGTLALWHVIGANTSDDGYILNMARAS' A
#
# COMPACT_ATOMS: atom_id res chain seq x y z
N ALA A 1 29.93 -5.52 0.63
CA ALA A 1 29.48 -5.42 -0.78
C ALA A 1 28.51 -6.54 -1.17
N ILE A 2 28.86 -7.81 -0.97
CA ILE A 2 28.06 -8.97 -1.41
C ILE A 2 26.59 -8.91 -0.94
N LYS A 3 26.34 -8.64 0.36
CA LYS A 3 24.97 -8.51 0.91
C LYS A 3 24.14 -7.46 0.17
N MET A 4 24.72 -6.28 -0.10
CA MET A 4 24.02 -5.19 -0.78
C MET A 4 23.69 -5.54 -2.22
N ILE A 5 24.66 -6.12 -2.94
CA ILE A 5 24.46 -6.61 -4.31
C ILE A 5 23.38 -7.68 -4.34
N ALA A 6 23.40 -8.61 -3.38
CA ALA A 6 22.39 -9.66 -3.27
C ALA A 6 20.99 -9.11 -2.97
N MET A 7 20.85 -8.10 -2.10
CA MET A 7 19.55 -7.46 -1.83
C MET A 7 18.99 -6.76 -3.08
N ILE A 8 19.83 -6.02 -3.80
CA ILE A 8 19.43 -5.34 -5.04
C ILE A 8 19.03 -6.37 -6.11
N ALA A 9 19.86 -7.41 -6.30
CA ALA A 9 19.57 -8.48 -7.25
C ALA A 9 18.27 -9.22 -6.89
N ALA A 10 18.03 -9.50 -5.60
CA ALA A 10 16.81 -10.15 -5.14
C ALA A 10 15.56 -9.33 -5.52
N VAL A 11 15.54 -8.02 -5.22
CA VAL A 11 14.42 -7.13 -5.58
C VAL A 11 14.20 -7.12 -7.09
N LEU A 12 15.27 -6.97 -7.89
CA LEU A 12 15.16 -6.95 -9.35
C LEU A 12 14.63 -8.28 -9.90
N CYS A 13 15.15 -9.41 -9.43
CA CYS A 13 14.68 -10.75 -9.81
C CYS A 13 13.21 -10.95 -9.45
N THR A 14 12.76 -10.48 -8.27
CA THR A 14 11.35 -10.54 -7.88
C THR A 14 10.47 -9.72 -8.82
N LEU A 15 10.88 -8.50 -9.17
CA LEU A 15 10.14 -7.66 -10.12
C LEU A 15 10.06 -8.30 -11.52
N ILE A 16 11.16 -8.88 -12.01
CA ILE A 16 11.21 -9.60 -13.29
C ILE A 16 10.29 -10.83 -13.25
N ALA A 17 10.31 -11.59 -12.17
CA ALA A 17 9.44 -12.76 -12.00
C ALA A 17 7.96 -12.37 -11.99
N LEU A 18 7.58 -11.30 -11.27
CA LEU A 18 6.20 -10.78 -11.26
C LEU A 18 5.78 -10.25 -12.63
N ALA A 19 6.67 -9.59 -13.37
CA ALA A 19 6.39 -9.14 -14.72
C ALA A 19 6.20 -10.31 -15.69
N ALA A 20 7.04 -11.35 -15.60
CA ALA A 20 6.90 -12.56 -16.39
C ALA A 20 5.60 -13.31 -16.05
N LEU A 21 5.27 -13.42 -14.76
CA LEU A 21 4.01 -14.00 -14.29
C LEU A 21 2.81 -13.23 -14.82
N ALA A 22 2.82 -11.89 -14.73
CA ALA A 22 1.73 -11.07 -15.29
C ALA A 22 1.56 -11.26 -16.80
N ARG A 23 2.64 -11.48 -17.56
CA ARG A 23 2.57 -11.81 -18.99
C ARG A 23 1.93 -13.19 -19.21
N LEU A 24 2.32 -14.19 -18.42
CA LEU A 24 1.70 -15.52 -18.46
C LEU A 24 0.20 -15.44 -18.14
N ASP A 25 -0.20 -14.73 -17.09
CA ASP A 25 -1.61 -14.57 -16.69
C ASP A 25 -2.46 -13.93 -17.79
N THR A 26 -1.89 -12.99 -18.57
CA THR A 26 -2.60 -12.39 -19.71
C THR A 26 -2.76 -13.30 -20.92
N SER A 27 -2.07 -14.44 -20.96
CA SER A 27 -2.08 -15.36 -22.12
C SER A 27 -3.37 -16.19 -22.20
N ASP A 28 -4.13 -16.30 -21.11
CA ASP A 28 -5.42 -17.02 -21.03
C ASP A 28 -6.60 -16.24 -21.68
N GLY A 29 -6.33 -15.10 -22.32
CA GLY A 29 -7.35 -14.25 -22.99
C GLY A 29 -8.30 -13.52 -22.03
N ARG A 30 -8.14 -13.69 -20.71
CA ARG A 30 -8.87 -12.96 -19.67
C ARG A 30 -8.13 -11.66 -19.33
N GLY A 31 -8.32 -10.63 -20.15
CA GLY A 31 -7.72 -9.32 -19.91
C GLY A 31 -8.27 -8.63 -18.65
N HIS A 32 -7.42 -7.91 -17.94
CA HIS A 32 -7.84 -6.97 -16.90
C HIS A 32 -8.67 -5.85 -17.55
N ARG A 33 -10.01 -5.90 -17.41
CA ARG A 33 -10.91 -4.91 -18.05
C ARG A 33 -10.75 -3.51 -17.47
N ARG A 34 -10.42 -3.39 -16.18
CA ARG A 34 -10.17 -2.12 -15.48
C ARG A 34 -9.18 -2.37 -14.33
N PHE A 35 -8.22 -1.47 -14.14
CA PHE A 35 -7.32 -1.53 -12.96
C PHE A 35 -8.09 -1.21 -11.67
N LEU A 36 -9.06 -0.30 -11.74
CA LEU A 36 -9.96 0.04 -10.64
C LEU A 36 -11.42 -0.28 -11.04
N PRO A 37 -12.26 -0.80 -10.12
CA PRO A 37 -13.71 -0.89 -10.28
C PRO A 37 -14.38 0.35 -10.89
N SER A 38 -15.50 0.13 -11.59
CA SER A 38 -16.25 1.15 -12.31
C SER A 38 -16.73 2.33 -11.47
N HIS A 39 -16.94 2.09 -10.18
CA HIS A 39 -17.50 3.04 -9.22
C HIS A 39 -16.45 3.55 -8.21
N TRP A 40 -15.15 3.33 -8.46
CA TRP A 40 -14.10 3.74 -7.51
C TRP A 40 -14.15 5.22 -7.16
N TRP A 41 -14.53 6.07 -8.12
CA TRP A 41 -14.64 7.52 -7.96
C TRP A 41 -16.05 7.99 -7.57
N ARG A 42 -17.00 7.08 -7.32
CA ARG A 42 -18.34 7.47 -6.88
C ARG A 42 -18.33 7.73 -5.38
N PHE A 43 -18.51 9.00 -5.02
CA PHE A 43 -18.63 9.43 -3.63
C PHE A 43 -20.06 9.24 -3.10
N THR A 44 -20.18 8.65 -1.92
CA THR A 44 -21.46 8.42 -1.23
C THR A 44 -21.51 9.19 0.10
N LEU A 45 -22.71 9.33 0.66
CA LEU A 45 -22.87 9.96 1.99
C LEU A 45 -22.15 9.17 3.09
N ALA A 46 -22.06 7.84 2.94
CA ALA A 46 -21.30 6.99 3.85
C ALA A 46 -19.80 7.33 3.80
N ASP A 47 -19.24 7.57 2.61
CA ASP A 47 -17.84 7.98 2.46
C ASP A 47 -17.58 9.32 3.18
N GLY A 48 -18.50 10.27 3.05
CA GLY A 48 -18.43 11.54 3.77
C GLY A 48 -18.47 11.36 5.29
N ALA A 49 -19.36 10.52 5.80
CA ALA A 49 -19.45 10.23 7.23
C ALA A 49 -18.18 9.54 7.76
N VAL A 50 -17.66 8.55 7.04
CA VAL A 50 -16.45 7.82 7.43
C VAL A 50 -15.24 8.75 7.38
N LEU A 51 -15.01 9.46 6.27
CA LEU A 51 -13.89 10.38 6.14
C LEU A 51 -13.97 11.53 7.13
N GLY A 52 -15.16 12.09 7.35
CA GLY A 52 -15.37 13.14 8.35
C GLY A 52 -15.07 12.66 9.76
N THR A 53 -15.54 11.46 10.12
CA THR A 53 -15.25 10.86 11.44
C THR A 53 -13.76 10.56 11.59
N LEU A 54 -13.11 9.98 10.58
CA LEU A 54 -11.68 9.70 10.59
C LEU A 54 -10.85 10.97 10.68
N ALA A 55 -11.21 12.02 9.95
CA ALA A 55 -10.51 13.30 10.00
C ALA A 55 -10.69 13.99 11.36
N LEU A 56 -11.91 13.98 11.90
CA LEU A 56 -12.17 14.51 13.24
C LEU A 56 -11.36 13.75 14.29
N TRP A 57 -11.43 12.41 14.28
CA TRP A 57 -10.68 11.57 15.20
C TRP A 57 -9.18 11.71 15.02
N HIS A 58 -8.67 11.91 13.82
CA HIS A 58 -7.24 12.11 13.60
C HIS A 58 -6.71 13.37 14.31
N VAL A 59 -7.53 14.40 14.45
CA VAL A 59 -7.12 15.68 15.06
C VAL A 59 -7.34 15.69 16.57
N ILE A 60 -8.48 15.18 17.06
CA ILE A 60 -8.86 15.26 18.48
C ILE A 60 -8.94 13.91 19.20
N GLY A 61 -8.74 12.81 18.47
CA GLY A 61 -8.83 11.46 19.00
C GLY A 61 -7.65 11.10 19.88
N ALA A 62 -7.87 10.08 20.71
CA ALA A 62 -6.84 9.58 21.60
C ALA A 62 -5.77 8.79 20.84
N ASN A 63 -4.50 9.03 21.21
CA ASN A 63 -3.34 8.25 20.76
C ASN A 63 -3.24 6.91 21.50
N THR A 64 -2.39 6.03 21.00
CA THR A 64 -2.10 4.73 21.63
C THR A 64 -0.92 4.87 22.60
N SER A 65 -0.87 3.99 23.61
CA SER A 65 0.12 4.04 24.69
C SER A 65 1.59 3.95 24.23
N ASP A 66 1.85 3.42 23.03
CA ASP A 66 3.19 3.18 22.48
C ASP A 66 3.62 4.23 21.42
N ASP A 67 2.78 5.18 21.05
CA ASP A 67 3.09 6.17 20.01
C ASP A 67 4.35 6.98 20.34
N GLY A 68 4.49 7.42 21.60
CA GLY A 68 5.67 8.15 22.07
C GLY A 68 6.94 7.27 22.09
N TYR A 69 6.78 5.98 22.35
CA TYR A 69 7.90 5.02 22.35
C TYR A 69 8.43 4.81 20.93
N ILE A 70 7.54 4.53 19.97
CA ILE A 70 7.90 4.33 18.56
C ILE A 70 8.49 5.61 17.97
N LEU A 71 7.91 6.78 18.26
CA LEU A 71 8.43 8.05 17.79
C LEU A 71 9.85 8.33 18.30
N ASN A 72 10.14 8.01 19.57
CA ASN A 72 11.49 8.19 20.11
C ASN A 72 12.50 7.23 19.47
N MET A 73 12.11 5.99 19.21
CA MET A 73 12.95 5.05 18.46
C MET A 73 13.28 5.56 17.07
N ALA A 74 12.28 6.04 16.32
CA ALA A 74 12.47 6.57 14.97
C ALA A 74 13.30 7.88 14.96
N ARG A 75 13.22 8.71 16.01
CA ARG A 75 14.04 9.93 16.13
C ARG A 75 15.50 9.65 16.45
N ALA A 76 15.80 8.51 17.06
CA ALA A 76 17.14 8.14 17.50
C ALA A 76 17.85 7.17 16.54
N SER A 77 17.14 6.61 15.55
CA SER A 77 17.65 5.68 14.54
C SER A 77 18.39 6.37 13.40
#